data_AF-A0A2D6EW02-F1
#
_entry.id   AF-A0A2D6EW02-F1
#
_cell.length_a   1.000
_cell.length_b   1.000
_cell.length_c   1.000
_cell.angle_alpha   90.00
_cell.angle_beta   90.00
_cell.angle_gamma   90.00
#
_symmetry.space_group_name_H-M   'P 1'
#
loop_
_entity.id
_entity.type
_entity.pdbx_description
1 polymer ?
#
loop_
_entity_poly.entity_id
_entity_poly.type
_entity_poly.pdbx_seq_one_letter_code
_entity_poly.pdbx_strand_id
1 'polypeptide(L)'
;MDPLTIIASVGLALSLYAFYVEGKTTKKPAVCDISSKVSCSKVLTSPYSKTFGVKNSVLGVAFYIVVLVMVYSQNLLYVRYLAWIAVLGSAYLAWVMHTKVKHYCVVCVAIYLANILLLYFSY
;
A
#
# COMPACT_ATOMS: atom_id res chain seq x y z
N MET A 1 -3.30 -22.71 -3.56
CA MET A 1 -2.74 -21.37 -3.85
C MET A 1 -1.86 -21.01 -2.67
N ASP A 2 -0.61 -20.64 -2.93
CA ASP A 2 0.32 -20.26 -1.88
C ASP A 2 -0.17 -18.97 -1.18
N PRO A 3 -0.06 -18.89 0.17
CA PRO A 3 -0.54 -17.73 0.92
C PRO A 3 0.13 -16.42 0.47
N LEU A 4 1.42 -16.49 0.11
CA LEU A 4 2.17 -15.34 -0.42
C LEU A 4 1.56 -14.79 -1.71
N THR A 5 1.13 -15.66 -2.63
CA THR A 5 0.49 -15.24 -3.88
C THR A 5 -0.83 -14.53 -3.60
N ILE A 6 -1.66 -15.08 -2.71
CA ILE A 6 -2.95 -14.47 -2.34
C ILE A 6 -2.73 -13.08 -1.74
N ILE A 7 -1.82 -12.96 -0.77
CA ILE A 7 -1.51 -11.69 -0.10
C ILE A 7 -0.99 -10.66 -1.10
N ALA A 8 -0.04 -11.06 -1.98
CA ALA A 8 0.53 -10.17 -2.98
C ALA A 8 -0.51 -9.73 -4.03
N SER A 9 -1.42 -10.62 -4.46
CA SER A 9 -2.51 -10.28 -5.37
C SER A 9 -3.51 -9.30 -4.74
N VAL A 10 -3.88 -9.50 -3.47
CA VAL A 10 -4.75 -8.58 -2.74
C VAL A 10 -4.06 -7.21 -2.56
N GLY A 11 -2.78 -7.22 -2.18
CA GLY A 11 -1.97 -6.00 -2.07
C GLY A 11 -1.87 -5.22 -3.39
N LEU A 12 -1.71 -5.93 -4.52
CA LEU A 12 -1.72 -5.34 -5.85
C LEU A 12 -3.07 -4.69 -6.16
N ALA A 13 -4.18 -5.39 -5.91
CA ALA A 13 -5.52 -4.86 -6.14
C ALA A 13 -5.79 -3.60 -5.31
N LEU A 14 -5.39 -3.60 -4.02
CA LEU A 14 -5.50 -2.43 -3.16
C LEU A 14 -4.65 -1.26 -3.65
N SER A 15 -3.43 -1.53 -4.12
CA SER A 15 -2.52 -0.50 -4.66
C SER A 15 -3.04 0.09 -5.96
N LEU A 16 -3.61 -0.74 -6.84
CA LEU A 16 -4.29 -0.28 -8.06
C LEU A 16 -5.50 0.59 -7.73
N TYR A 17 -6.28 0.20 -6.71
CA TYR A 17 -7.40 1.02 -6.25
C TYR A 17 -6.93 2.36 -5.68
N ALA A 18 -5.86 2.37 -4.87
CA ALA A 18 -5.26 3.61 -4.38
C ALA A 18 -4.76 4.50 -5.54
N PHE A 19 -4.13 3.92 -6.55
CA PHE A 19 -3.69 4.63 -7.75
C PHE A 19 -4.87 5.23 -8.53
N TYR A 20 -5.95 4.47 -8.71
CA TYR A 20 -7.18 4.94 -9.33
C TYR A 20 -7.80 6.12 -8.56
N VAL A 21 -7.87 6.03 -7.23
CA VAL A 21 -8.41 7.10 -6.37
C VAL A 21 -7.52 8.34 -6.44
N GLU A 22 -6.20 8.19 -6.40
CA GLU A 22 -5.25 9.30 -6.48
C GLU A 22 -5.31 10.05 -7.83
N GLY A 23 -5.65 9.35 -8.91
CA GLY A 23 -5.85 9.94 -10.24
C GLY A 23 -7.20 10.63 -10.44
N LYS A 24 -8.16 10.41 -9.54
CA LYS A 24 -9.53 10.92 -9.70
C LYS A 24 -9.67 12.35 -9.20
N THR A 25 -10.45 13.17 -9.90
CA THR A 25 -10.79 14.52 -9.44
C THR A 25 -11.74 14.45 -8.24
N THR A 26 -11.54 15.32 -7.26
CA THR A 26 -12.33 15.42 -6.00
C THR A 26 -13.82 15.72 -6.17
N LYS A 27 -14.31 15.85 -7.41
CA LYS A 27 -15.72 16.11 -7.75
C LYS A 27 -16.67 14.99 -7.33
N LYS A 28 -16.18 13.76 -7.12
CA LYS A 28 -16.95 12.65 -6.55
C LYS A 28 -16.12 11.95 -5.48
N PRO A 29 -16.65 11.77 -4.25
CA PRO A 29 -15.92 11.06 -3.19
C PRO A 29 -15.58 9.63 -3.63
N ALA A 30 -14.42 9.14 -3.22
CA ALA A 30 -14.04 7.76 -3.43
C ALA A 30 -14.90 6.83 -2.57
N VAL A 31 -15.03 5.56 -2.96
CA VAL A 31 -15.81 4.58 -2.19
C VAL A 31 -15.27 4.42 -0.77
N CYS A 32 -13.96 4.57 -0.58
CA CYS A 32 -13.34 4.52 0.75
C CYS A 32 -13.31 5.87 1.51
N ASP A 33 -14.03 6.90 1.02
CA ASP A 33 -14.30 8.12 1.78
C ASP A 33 -15.57 7.92 2.63
N ILE A 34 -15.40 7.34 3.81
CA ILE A 34 -16.49 6.94 4.71
C ILE A 34 -16.97 8.14 5.55
N SER A 35 -16.04 9.00 5.98
CA SER A 35 -16.35 10.17 6.80
C SER A 35 -15.33 11.28 6.62
N SER A 36 -15.57 12.46 7.20
CA SER A 36 -14.64 13.59 7.15
C SER A 36 -13.24 13.27 7.70
N LYS A 37 -13.17 12.34 8.67
CA LYS A 37 -11.95 11.86 9.33
C LYS A 37 -11.36 10.60 8.68
N VAL A 38 -12.19 9.79 8.01
CA VAL A 38 -11.78 8.58 7.28
C VAL A 38 -11.96 8.80 5.78
N SER A 39 -10.91 9.29 5.13
CA SER A 39 -10.92 9.63 3.70
C SER A 39 -9.59 9.27 3.04
N CYS A 40 -9.63 8.30 2.14
CA CYS A 40 -8.48 7.96 1.31
C CYS A 40 -8.11 9.10 0.38
N SER A 41 -9.10 9.81 -0.19
CA SER A 41 -8.84 10.87 -1.15
C SER A 41 -7.95 11.95 -0.54
N LYS A 42 -8.26 12.40 0.69
CA LYS A 42 -7.45 13.40 1.40
C LYS A 42 -6.04 12.92 1.71
N VAL A 43 -5.88 11.65 2.08
CA VAL A 43 -4.56 11.06 2.36
C VAL A 43 -3.73 10.92 1.09
N LEU A 44 -4.34 10.44 -0.01
CA LEU A 44 -3.69 10.19 -1.29
C LEU A 44 -3.42 11.46 -2.11
N THR A 45 -4.09 12.57 -1.83
CA THR A 45 -3.77 13.88 -2.42
C THR A 45 -2.89 14.75 -1.53
N SER A 46 -2.49 14.24 -0.35
CA SER A 46 -1.64 15.00 0.57
C SER A 46 -0.22 15.19 0.03
N PRO A 47 0.54 16.18 0.53
CA PRO A 47 1.95 16.34 0.15
C PRO A 47 2.82 15.10 0.41
N TYR A 48 2.37 14.23 1.31
CA TYR A 48 3.04 13.00 1.71
C TYR A 48 2.63 11.78 0.87
N SER A 49 1.77 11.96 -0.14
CA SER A 49 1.41 10.88 -1.07
C SER A 49 2.53 10.52 -2.05
N LYS A 50 3.66 11.25 -2.00
CA LYS A 50 4.84 11.01 -2.82
C LYS A 50 6.07 10.78 -1.95
N THR A 51 6.89 9.81 -2.34
CA THR A 51 8.19 9.51 -1.76
C THR A 51 9.25 9.63 -2.85
N PHE A 52 10.28 10.46 -2.63
CA PHE A 52 11.29 10.81 -3.64
C PHE A 52 10.70 11.30 -4.98
N GLY A 53 9.60 12.05 -4.92
CA GLY A 53 8.90 12.57 -6.10
C GLY A 53 7.96 11.57 -6.80
N VAL A 54 8.00 10.29 -6.43
CA VAL A 54 7.14 9.24 -6.99
C VAL A 54 5.92 9.02 -6.11
N LYS A 55 4.74 8.88 -6.72
CA LYS A 55 3.49 8.56 -6.01
C LYS A 55 3.61 7.23 -5.26
N ASN A 56 3.23 7.22 -4.00
CA ASN A 56 3.27 6.02 -3.14
C ASN A 56 2.36 4.91 -3.69
N SER A 57 1.24 5.27 -4.32
CA SER A 57 0.35 4.29 -4.97
C SER A 57 1.06 3.57 -6.14
N VAL A 58 1.85 4.28 -6.93
CA VAL A 58 2.66 3.71 -8.02
C VAL A 58 3.76 2.82 -7.47
N LEU A 59 4.44 3.26 -6.40
CA LEU A 59 5.43 2.45 -5.70
C LEU A 59 4.82 1.15 -5.17
N GLY A 60 3.61 1.21 -4.60
CA GLY A 60 2.87 0.03 -4.14
C GLY A 60 2.53 -0.93 -5.28
N VAL A 61 2.02 -0.43 -6.40
CA VAL A 61 1.72 -1.25 -7.60
C VAL A 61 2.99 -1.95 -8.10
N ALA A 62 4.07 -1.20 -8.28
CA ALA A 62 5.35 -1.75 -8.73
C ALA A 62 5.90 -2.79 -7.75
N PHE A 63 5.83 -2.50 -6.44
CA PHE A 63 6.25 -3.41 -5.38
C PHE A 63 5.53 -4.77 -5.47
N TYR A 64 4.20 -4.78 -5.51
CA TYR A 64 3.45 -6.04 -5.53
C TYR A 64 3.63 -6.82 -6.85
N ILE A 65 3.83 -6.14 -7.99
CA ILE A 65 4.21 -6.81 -9.23
C ILE A 65 5.56 -7.53 -9.08
N VAL A 66 6.57 -6.83 -8.56
CA VAL A 66 7.90 -7.43 -8.32
C VAL A 66 7.80 -8.60 -7.35
N VAL A 67 7.04 -8.45 -6.26
CA VAL A 67 6.86 -9.53 -5.29
C VAL A 67 6.17 -10.74 -5.92
N LEU A 68 5.13 -10.57 -6.74
CA LEU A 68 4.48 -11.68 -7.45
C LEU A 68 5.45 -12.43 -8.37
N VAL A 69 6.31 -11.71 -9.11
CA VAL A 69 7.36 -12.31 -9.95
C VAL A 69 8.37 -13.08 -9.10
N MET A 70 8.78 -12.53 -7.95
CA MET A 70 9.73 -13.19 -7.04
C MET A 70 9.14 -14.43 -6.36
N VAL A 71 7.85 -14.40 -6.01
CA VAL A 71 7.12 -15.57 -5.49
C VAL A 71 7.04 -16.66 -6.55
N TYR A 72 6.72 -16.32 -7.81
CA TYR A 72 6.64 -17.30 -8.89
C TYR A 72 8.00 -17.92 -9.23
N SER A 73 9.07 -17.14 -9.16
CA SER A 73 10.45 -17.61 -9.34
C SER A 73 11.04 -18.33 -8.12
N GLN A 74 10.22 -18.59 -7.08
CA GLN A 74 10.61 -19.33 -5.86
C GLN A 74 11.76 -18.68 -5.07
N ASN A 75 11.97 -17.37 -5.23
CA ASN A 75 13.06 -16.60 -4.62
C ASN A 75 12.65 -16.01 -3.27
N LEU A 76 12.37 -16.86 -2.27
CA LEU A 76 11.84 -16.44 -0.96
C LEU A 76 12.74 -15.48 -0.19
N LEU A 77 14.07 -15.58 -0.35
CA LEU A 77 15.02 -14.66 0.27
C LEU A 77 14.78 -13.21 -0.19
N TYR A 78 14.57 -12.99 -1.48
CA TYR A 78 14.30 -11.67 -2.04
C TYR A 78 12.93 -11.14 -1.58
N VAL A 79 11.92 -12.01 -1.55
CA VAL A 79 10.58 -11.66 -1.02
C VAL A 79 10.70 -11.17 0.42
N ARG A 80 11.49 -11.85 1.25
CA ARG A 80 11.71 -11.49 2.66
C ARG A 80 12.41 -10.13 2.80
N TYR A 81 13.45 -9.86 2.02
CA TYR A 81 14.13 -8.56 2.03
C TYR A 81 13.19 -7.42 1.61
N LEU A 82 12.43 -7.63 0.53
CA LEU A 82 11.42 -6.67 0.06
C LEU A 82 10.32 -6.44 1.12
N ALA A 83 9.88 -7.50 1.80
CA ALA A 83 8.87 -7.42 2.85
C ALA A 83 9.35 -6.58 4.05
N TRP A 84 10.60 -6.74 4.48
CA TRP A 84 11.19 -5.90 5.54
C TRP A 84 11.18 -4.42 5.17
N ILE A 85 11.62 -4.09 3.95
CA ILE A 85 11.61 -2.72 3.45
C ILE A 85 10.17 -2.17 3.41
N ALA A 86 9.22 -2.97 2.96
CA ALA A 86 7.81 -2.58 2.88
C ALA A 86 7.19 -2.35 4.26
N VAL A 87 7.51 -3.18 5.26
CA VAL A 87 7.03 -3.01 6.64
C VAL A 87 7.61 -1.74 7.27
N LEU A 88 8.91 -1.46 7.09
CA LEU A 88 9.53 -0.22 7.57
C LEU A 88 8.92 1.02 6.90
N GLY A 89 8.73 0.97 5.58
CA GLY A 89 8.04 2.04 4.83
C GLY A 89 6.60 2.23 5.29
N SER A 90 5.88 1.15 5.56
CA SER A 90 4.50 1.17 6.07
C SER A 90 4.42 1.81 7.45
N ALA A 91 5.37 1.49 8.35
CA ALA A 91 5.45 2.11 9.68
C ALA A 91 5.69 3.62 9.59
N TYR A 92 6.60 4.06 8.70
CA TYR A 92 6.82 5.48 8.45
C TYR A 92 5.56 6.17 7.92
N LEU A 93 4.91 5.61 6.91
CA LEU A 93 3.70 6.21 6.33
C LEU A 93 2.53 6.21 7.31
N ALA A 94 2.40 5.18 8.16
CA ALA A 94 1.42 5.14 9.23
C ALA A 94 1.64 6.28 10.25
N TRP A 95 2.90 6.53 10.63
CA TRP A 95 3.26 7.65 11.50
C TRP A 95 2.93 9.01 10.85
N VAL A 96 3.24 9.20 9.56
CA VAL A 96 2.93 10.43 8.81
C VAL A 96 1.41 10.63 8.70
N MET A 97 0.66 9.57 8.42
CA MET A 97 -0.80 9.62 8.31
C MET A 97 -1.44 10.09 9.63
N HIS A 98 -0.98 9.56 10.75
CA HIS A 98 -1.50 9.93 12.07
C HIS A 98 -1.11 11.35 12.50
N THR A 99 0.15 11.74 12.29
CA THR A 99 0.69 13.00 12.85
C THR A 99 0.53 14.20 11.94
N LYS A 100 0.76 14.04 10.63
CA LYS A 100 0.80 15.15 9.67
C LYS A 100 -0.50 15.33 8.91
N VAL A 101 -1.08 14.24 8.41
CA VAL A 101 -2.28 14.30 7.56
C VAL A 101 -3.56 14.40 8.40
N LYS A 102 -3.61 13.76 9.58
CA LYS A 102 -4.76 13.75 10.51
C LYS A 102 -6.05 13.16 9.91
N HIS A 103 -5.93 12.39 8.82
CA HIS A 103 -7.00 11.62 8.19
C HIS A 103 -6.61 10.15 8.09
N TYR A 104 -7.56 9.25 8.25
CA TYR A 104 -7.35 7.81 8.19
C TYR A 104 -7.72 7.26 6.80
N CYS A 105 -6.89 6.34 6.30
CA CYS A 105 -7.09 5.68 5.01
C CYS A 105 -7.19 4.17 5.22
N VAL A 106 -8.40 3.61 5.08
CA VAL A 106 -8.65 2.16 5.29
C VAL A 106 -7.87 1.31 4.30
N VAL A 107 -7.78 1.75 3.04
CA VAL A 107 -7.01 1.07 1.99
C VAL A 107 -5.52 1.00 2.34
N CYS A 108 -4.97 2.10 2.84
CA CYS A 108 -3.56 2.18 3.23
C CYS A 108 -3.27 1.25 4.41
N VAL A 109 -4.15 1.23 5.41
CA VAL A 109 -4.05 0.29 6.55
C VAL A 109 -4.13 -1.16 6.07
N ALA A 110 -5.02 -1.49 5.13
CA ALA A 110 -5.10 -2.83 4.54
C ALA A 110 -3.80 -3.22 3.81
N ILE A 111 -3.16 -2.28 3.08
CA ILE A 111 -1.84 -2.50 2.46
C ILE A 111 -0.76 -2.74 3.53
N TYR A 112 -0.77 -1.98 4.63
CA TYR A 112 0.20 -2.17 5.72
C TYR A 112 0.05 -3.55 6.38
N LEU A 113 -1.19 -4.00 6.59
CA LEU A 113 -1.48 -5.34 7.07
C LEU A 113 -1.00 -6.40 6.07
N ALA A 114 -1.25 -6.21 4.77
CA ALA A 114 -0.75 -7.10 3.74
C ALA A 114 0.78 -7.20 3.75
N ASN A 115 1.49 -6.09 3.95
CA ASN A 115 2.97 -6.09 4.05
C ASN A 115 3.48 -6.86 5.27
N ILE A 116 2.81 -6.73 6.42
CA ILE A 116 3.14 -7.49 7.64
C ILE A 116 2.90 -8.98 7.43
N LEU A 117 1.75 -9.34 6.84
CA LEU A 117 1.44 -10.74 6.52
C LEU A 117 2.44 -11.31 5.52
N LEU A 118 2.84 -10.54 4.52
CA LEU A 118 3.83 -10.95 3.54
C LEU A 118 5.18 -11.23 4.19
N LEU A 119 5.59 -10.41 5.17
CA LEU A 119 6.78 -10.67 5.97
C LEU A 119 6.62 -11.95 6.78
N TYR A 120 5.51 -12.10 7.53
CA TYR A 120 5.25 -13.27 8.38
C TYR A 120 5.27 -14.60 7.61
N PHE A 121 4.59 -14.67 6.46
CA PHE A 121 4.55 -15.90 5.64
C PHE A 121 5.80 -16.10 4.77
N SER A 122 6.72 -15.14 4.71
CA SER A 122 8.01 -15.29 4.00
C SER A 122 9.12 -15.92 4.85
N TYR A 123 8.87 -16.11 6.15
CA TYR A 123 9.73 -16.85 7.08
C TYR A 123 9.34 -18.31 7.13
#